data_AF-A0A4P9YT94-F1
#
_entry.id   AF-A0A4P9YT94-F1
#
_cell.length_a   1.000
_cell.length_b   1.000
_cell.length_c   1.000
_cell.angle_alpha   90.00
_cell.angle_beta   90.00
_cell.angle_gamma   90.00
#
_symmetry.space_group_name_H-M   'P 1'
#
loop_
_entity.id
_entity.type
_entity.pdbx_description
1 polymer ?
#
loop_
_entity_poly.entity_id
_entity_poly.type
_entity_poly.pdbx_seq_one_letter_code
_entity_poly.pdbx_strand_id
1 'polypeptide(L)'
;MNSATSPPTSGHGAAQPAAAVNFALAERAKYEALCLQQPDRFSYLTLDATLPGYQVYLVEQWALDRQRFCKSVAVFTGDQQHQVKVCVGRTQLGEDYERLCVQSSDQEIFRTKETSLGRFAFAINVNRLNTALNLLPVPDGDVDAAFGRFGLNVNLRRFGCSGRGALSLKMPSEAIEDSFEYLYHVADSISVYYAVWELGRLVQMSLYLLGLTSIYYVDGLICDTTLAAARQFSVEYGIHERESGDGPLNPSIVARLLSKIVSARNKLYLLGYQVGKDPFDDPAALLQGVSAFQKATDSTLTGRLDRSTCRLLDNAFLQRGTQTLKVHRVRG
;
A
#
# COMPACT_ATOMS: atom_id res chain seq x y z
N MET A 1 25.04 -59.98 -36.66
CA MET A 1 24.05 -58.98 -36.23
C MET A 1 23.51 -59.43 -34.89
N ASN A 2 23.88 -58.76 -33.80
CA ASN A 2 23.13 -58.63 -32.55
C ASN A 2 23.97 -57.79 -31.58
N SER A 3 23.63 -56.51 -31.56
CA SER A 3 24.13 -55.45 -30.68
C SER A 3 23.55 -55.62 -29.28
N ALA A 4 24.42 -55.79 -28.28
CA ALA A 4 24.07 -55.71 -26.87
C ALA A 4 23.76 -54.24 -26.50
N THR A 5 22.55 -54.00 -26.00
CA THR A 5 22.09 -52.71 -25.48
C THR A 5 22.16 -52.73 -23.96
N SER A 6 22.85 -51.74 -23.39
CA SER A 6 22.92 -51.46 -21.95
C SER A 6 21.56 -50.95 -21.42
N PRO A 7 21.23 -51.15 -20.13
CA PRO A 7 20.00 -50.61 -19.55
C PRO A 7 20.16 -49.11 -19.23
N PRO A 8 19.08 -48.29 -19.34
CA PRO A 8 19.15 -46.89 -18.95
C PRO A 8 19.03 -46.74 -17.44
N THR A 9 19.92 -45.91 -16.92
CA THR A 9 20.04 -45.43 -15.56
C THR A 9 18.88 -44.53 -15.13
N SER A 10 18.34 -44.83 -13.94
CA SER A 10 17.76 -43.92 -12.93
C SER A 10 16.90 -42.76 -13.42
N GLY A 11 15.59 -42.93 -13.25
CA GLY A 11 14.61 -41.84 -13.30
C GLY A 11 14.97 -40.72 -12.33
N HIS A 12 14.98 -39.50 -12.86
CA HIS A 12 14.90 -38.29 -12.06
C HIS A 12 13.55 -38.30 -11.33
N GLY A 13 13.58 -38.56 -10.02
CA GLY A 13 12.43 -38.36 -9.17
C GLY A 13 12.05 -36.88 -9.21
N ALA A 14 10.93 -36.58 -9.85
CA ALA A 14 10.26 -35.30 -9.66
C ALA A 14 9.98 -35.18 -8.15
N ALA A 15 10.53 -34.13 -7.52
CA ALA A 15 10.24 -33.83 -6.12
C ALA A 15 8.72 -33.74 -5.96
N GLN A 16 8.14 -34.63 -5.15
CA GLN A 16 6.74 -34.55 -4.77
C GLN A 16 6.49 -33.16 -4.16
N PRO A 17 5.45 -32.43 -4.58
CA PRO A 17 5.14 -31.14 -3.99
C PRO A 17 4.97 -31.33 -2.48
N ALA A 18 5.67 -30.52 -1.68
CA ALA A 18 5.64 -30.60 -0.23
C ALA A 18 4.17 -30.55 0.24
N ALA A 19 3.77 -31.58 0.98
CA ALA A 19 2.41 -31.80 1.48
C ALA A 19 1.85 -30.58 2.23
N ALA A 20 0.53 -30.53 2.40
CA ALA A 20 -0.14 -29.46 3.12
C ALA A 20 0.48 -29.22 4.52
N VAL A 21 0.70 -27.94 4.85
CA VAL A 21 1.40 -27.52 6.08
C VAL A 21 0.50 -26.61 6.90
N ASN A 22 0.44 -26.87 8.21
CA ASN A 22 -0.10 -25.92 9.18
C ASN A 22 1.03 -25.03 9.70
N PHE A 23 0.76 -23.74 9.89
CA PHE A 23 1.72 -22.77 10.36
C PHE A 23 1.09 -21.67 11.20
N ALA A 24 1.89 -20.99 12.00
CA ALA A 24 1.50 -19.81 12.75
C ALA A 24 2.02 -18.54 12.08
N LEU A 25 1.21 -17.48 12.08
CA LEU A 25 1.57 -16.18 11.49
C LEU A 25 0.98 -15.01 12.30
N ALA A 26 1.76 -13.94 12.49
CA ALA A 26 1.35 -12.78 13.28
C ALA A 26 0.40 -11.80 12.54
N GLU A 27 0.46 -11.72 11.21
CA GLU A 27 -0.40 -10.85 10.38
C GLU A 27 -1.75 -11.51 10.06
N ARG A 28 -2.62 -11.61 11.07
CA ARG A 28 -3.84 -12.45 11.05
C ARG A 28 -4.87 -11.90 10.08
N ALA A 29 -5.16 -10.59 10.17
CA ALA A 29 -6.10 -9.92 9.27
C ALA A 29 -5.65 -10.01 7.80
N LYS A 30 -4.34 -9.89 7.55
CA LYS A 30 -3.79 -10.00 6.18
C LYS A 30 -3.89 -11.43 5.65
N TYR A 31 -3.68 -12.43 6.49
CA TYR A 31 -3.82 -13.83 6.10
C TYR A 31 -5.28 -14.23 5.88
N GLU A 32 -6.21 -13.72 6.68
CA GLU A 32 -7.65 -13.90 6.44
C GLU A 32 -8.05 -13.37 5.05
N ALA A 33 -7.63 -12.16 4.70
CA ALA A 33 -7.88 -11.59 3.38
C ALA A 33 -7.27 -12.43 2.24
N LEU A 34 -6.08 -13.01 2.45
CA LEU A 34 -5.46 -13.91 1.48
C LEU A 34 -6.28 -15.20 1.29
N CYS A 35 -6.82 -15.78 2.38
CA CYS A 35 -7.67 -16.97 2.30
C CYS A 35 -8.96 -16.69 1.50
N LEU A 36 -9.55 -15.50 1.66
CA LEU A 36 -10.73 -15.10 0.86
C LEU A 36 -10.39 -14.92 -0.63
N GLN A 37 -9.19 -14.43 -0.94
CA GLN A 37 -8.74 -14.24 -2.32
C GLN A 37 -8.31 -15.56 -3.00
N GLN A 38 -7.82 -16.53 -2.24
CA GLN A 38 -7.24 -17.78 -2.75
C GLN A 38 -7.67 -18.99 -1.90
N PRO A 39 -8.99 -19.30 -1.82
CA PRO A 39 -9.53 -20.30 -0.90
C PRO A 39 -9.08 -21.74 -1.22
N ASP A 40 -8.74 -22.05 -2.47
CA ASP A 40 -8.25 -23.37 -2.87
C ASP A 40 -6.81 -23.63 -2.40
N ARG A 41 -6.07 -22.57 -2.04
CA ARG A 41 -4.64 -22.62 -1.72
C ARG A 41 -4.36 -22.35 -0.24
N PHE A 42 -5.12 -21.44 0.37
CA PHE A 42 -4.95 -21.01 1.75
C PHE A 42 -6.26 -21.14 2.54
N SER A 43 -6.13 -21.61 3.78
CA SER A 43 -7.22 -21.70 4.75
C SER A 43 -6.65 -21.48 6.16
N TYR A 44 -7.51 -21.30 7.17
CA TYR A 44 -7.06 -21.21 8.56
C TYR A 44 -7.90 -22.12 9.46
N LEU A 45 -7.28 -22.56 10.56
CA LEU A 45 -7.95 -23.29 11.64
C LEU A 45 -8.50 -22.32 12.69
N THR A 46 -7.74 -21.26 12.99
CA THR A 46 -8.17 -20.16 13.87
C THR A 46 -7.43 -18.88 13.50
N LEU A 47 -8.09 -17.73 13.69
CA LEU A 47 -7.50 -16.40 13.57
C LEU A 47 -7.08 -15.80 14.91
N ASP A 48 -7.32 -16.52 16.00
CA ASP A 48 -6.98 -16.06 17.34
C ASP A 48 -6.36 -17.20 18.13
N ALA A 49 -5.03 -17.22 18.15
CA ALA A 49 -4.22 -18.08 18.97
C ALA A 49 -3.05 -17.28 19.55
N THR A 50 -2.45 -17.81 20.62
CA THR A 50 -1.32 -17.16 21.30
C THR A 50 -0.13 -18.09 21.32
N LEU A 51 1.02 -17.59 20.86
CA LEU A 51 2.28 -18.30 20.85
C LEU A 51 3.23 -17.73 21.92
N PRO A 52 3.51 -18.47 23.02
CA PRO A 52 4.41 -18.02 24.07
C PRO A 52 5.89 -18.27 23.74
N GLY A 53 6.80 -17.56 24.40
CA GLY A 53 8.24 -17.71 24.20
C GLY A 53 8.84 -16.80 23.13
N TYR A 54 8.05 -15.86 22.58
CA TYR A 54 8.44 -15.01 21.46
C TYR A 54 8.06 -13.55 21.69
N GLN A 55 8.90 -12.66 21.21
CA GLN A 55 8.58 -11.24 21.02
C GLN A 55 8.43 -10.96 19.53
N VAL A 56 7.64 -9.95 19.19
CA VAL A 56 7.42 -9.53 17.79
C VAL A 56 7.67 -8.03 17.63
N TYR A 57 8.24 -7.69 16.48
CA TYR A 57 8.58 -6.32 16.10
C TYR A 57 7.97 -6.02 14.74
N LEU A 58 7.28 -4.89 14.60
CA LEU A 58 6.97 -4.34 13.29
C LEU A 58 8.25 -3.79 12.66
N VAL A 59 8.48 -4.09 11.39
CA VAL A 59 9.65 -3.60 10.66
C VAL A 59 9.20 -2.52 9.71
N GLU A 60 9.62 -1.27 9.97
CA GLU A 60 9.13 -0.09 9.22
C GLU A 60 9.25 -0.26 7.71
N GLN A 61 10.43 -0.67 7.24
CA GLN A 61 10.71 -0.84 5.82
C GLN A 61 9.86 -1.95 5.18
N TRP A 62 9.62 -3.04 5.91
CA TRP A 62 8.80 -4.16 5.41
C TRP A 62 7.32 -3.79 5.35
N ALA A 63 6.84 -3.06 6.35
CA ALA A 63 5.47 -2.55 6.41
C ALA A 63 5.18 -1.57 5.25
N LEU A 64 6.18 -0.83 4.79
CA LEU A 64 6.09 0.15 3.70
C LEU A 64 6.38 -0.42 2.31
N ASP A 65 6.98 -1.61 2.23
CA ASP A 65 7.15 -2.36 0.99
C ASP A 65 5.89 -3.15 0.65
N ARG A 66 5.18 -2.79 -0.43
CA ARG A 66 3.95 -3.46 -0.86
C ARG A 66 4.17 -4.90 -1.36
N GLN A 67 5.39 -5.27 -1.74
CA GLN A 67 5.70 -6.62 -2.24
C GLN A 67 5.88 -7.64 -1.12
N ARG A 68 6.17 -7.19 0.10
CA ARG A 68 6.40 -8.10 1.23
C ARG A 68 5.10 -8.52 1.92
N PHE A 69 4.93 -9.81 2.19
CA PHE A 69 3.75 -10.28 2.91
C PHE A 69 3.83 -9.96 4.41
N CYS A 70 4.79 -10.56 5.13
CA CYS A 70 5.00 -10.28 6.55
C CYS A 70 5.58 -8.88 6.78
N LYS A 71 4.98 -8.15 7.72
CA LYS A 71 5.37 -6.79 8.10
C LYS A 71 6.13 -6.77 9.42
N SER A 72 6.16 -7.91 10.09
CA SER A 72 6.79 -8.10 11.37
C SER A 72 7.85 -9.19 11.34
N VAL A 73 8.69 -9.19 12.37
CA VAL A 73 9.65 -10.25 12.67
C VAL A 73 9.45 -10.70 14.11
N ALA A 74 9.36 -12.01 14.30
CA ALA A 74 9.37 -12.62 15.63
C ALA A 74 10.79 -13.07 16.00
N VAL A 75 11.11 -13.02 17.29
CA VAL A 75 12.38 -13.52 17.85
C VAL A 75 12.07 -14.38 19.07
N PHE A 76 12.75 -15.53 19.15
CA PHE A 76 12.61 -16.44 20.27
C PHE A 76 13.32 -15.89 21.51
N THR A 77 12.60 -15.80 22.62
CA THR A 77 13.14 -15.35 23.92
C THR A 77 13.15 -16.45 24.97
N GLY A 78 12.36 -17.51 24.80
CA GLY A 78 12.20 -18.59 25.78
C GLY A 78 11.29 -18.25 26.97
N ASP A 79 11.13 -16.96 27.29
CA ASP A 79 10.21 -16.48 28.32
C ASP A 79 8.73 -16.67 27.93
N GLN A 80 7.98 -17.42 28.75
CA GLN A 80 6.56 -17.72 28.53
C GLN A 80 5.64 -16.51 28.74
N GLN A 81 6.12 -15.45 29.40
CA GLN A 81 5.39 -14.18 29.51
C GLN A 81 5.41 -13.40 28.20
N HIS A 82 6.42 -13.61 27.35
CA HIS A 82 6.42 -13.05 26.01
C HIS A 82 5.50 -13.84 25.10
N GLN A 83 4.46 -13.18 24.60
CA GLN A 83 3.39 -13.81 23.83
C GLN A 83 3.17 -13.04 22.54
N VAL A 84 2.88 -13.77 21.46
CA VAL A 84 2.51 -13.20 20.15
C VAL A 84 1.14 -13.71 19.76
N LYS A 85 0.24 -12.83 19.34
CA LYS A 85 -1.03 -13.25 18.75
C LYS A 85 -0.79 -13.67 17.31
N VAL A 86 -1.31 -14.84 16.96
CA VAL A 86 -1.12 -15.47 15.66
C VAL A 86 -2.41 -16.08 15.15
N CYS A 87 -2.52 -16.24 13.84
CA CYS A 87 -3.46 -17.16 13.22
C CYS A 87 -2.77 -18.51 13.01
N VAL A 88 -3.54 -19.59 13.04
CA VAL A 88 -3.09 -20.91 12.60
C VAL A 88 -3.57 -21.13 11.19
N GLY A 89 -2.68 -20.84 10.23
CA GLY A 89 -2.91 -20.99 8.81
C GLY A 89 -2.60 -22.39 8.30
N ARG A 90 -3.12 -22.69 7.11
CA ARG A 90 -2.87 -23.91 6.36
C ARG A 90 -2.68 -23.58 4.89
N THR A 91 -1.61 -24.11 4.30
CA THR A 91 -1.36 -24.07 2.85
C THR A 91 -1.40 -25.47 2.27
N GLN A 92 -1.86 -25.61 1.02
CA GLN A 92 -1.77 -26.87 0.28
C GLN A 92 -0.34 -27.19 -0.19
N LEU A 93 0.52 -26.17 -0.32
CA LEU A 93 1.91 -26.30 -0.75
C LEU A 93 2.83 -25.73 0.32
N GLY A 94 3.72 -26.57 0.87
CA GLY A 94 4.65 -26.15 1.92
C GLY A 94 5.54 -24.96 1.55
N GLU A 95 5.90 -24.81 0.27
CA GLU A 95 6.69 -23.68 -0.24
C GLU A 95 5.97 -22.33 -0.11
N ASP A 96 4.63 -22.31 -0.08
CA ASP A 96 3.89 -21.06 0.03
C ASP A 96 4.10 -20.41 1.39
N TYR A 97 4.21 -21.22 2.44
CA TYR A 97 4.54 -20.72 3.78
C TYR A 97 5.91 -20.02 3.80
N GLU A 98 6.91 -20.61 3.15
CA GLU A 98 8.24 -20.02 3.05
C GLU A 98 8.20 -18.70 2.28
N ARG A 99 7.48 -18.65 1.16
CA ARG A 99 7.31 -17.42 0.36
C ARG A 99 6.59 -16.30 1.12
N LEU A 100 5.65 -16.65 2.00
CA LEU A 100 4.97 -15.67 2.85
C LEU A 100 5.91 -15.10 3.92
N CYS A 101 6.69 -15.97 4.59
CA CYS A 101 7.39 -15.61 5.82
C CYS A 101 8.86 -15.20 5.63
N VAL A 102 9.55 -15.79 4.66
CA VAL A 102 11.00 -15.64 4.49
C VAL A 102 11.30 -15.25 3.05
N GLN A 103 11.74 -14.01 2.83
CA GLN A 103 12.25 -13.64 1.52
C GLN A 103 13.59 -14.31 1.26
N SER A 104 13.89 -14.59 -0.02
CA SER A 104 15.12 -15.26 -0.43
C SER A 104 16.39 -14.58 0.08
N SER A 105 16.36 -13.25 0.24
CA SER A 105 17.46 -12.45 0.80
C SER A 105 17.72 -12.68 2.28
N ASP A 106 16.76 -13.24 3.03
CA ASP A 106 16.78 -13.28 4.49
C ASP A 106 16.93 -14.71 5.04
N GLN A 107 17.12 -15.72 4.17
CA GLN A 107 17.12 -17.14 4.55
C GLN A 107 18.14 -17.49 5.64
N GLU A 108 19.28 -16.82 5.67
CA GLU A 108 20.32 -17.07 6.68
C GLU A 108 19.90 -16.61 8.08
N ILE A 109 19.01 -15.62 8.16
CA ILE A 109 18.60 -14.94 9.40
C ILE A 109 17.39 -15.62 10.03
N PHE A 110 16.52 -16.21 9.21
CA PHE A 110 15.32 -16.88 9.66
C PHE A 110 15.54 -18.36 9.96
N ARG A 111 14.82 -18.86 10.95
CA ARG A 111 14.69 -20.28 11.26
C ARG A 111 13.21 -20.62 11.37
N THR A 112 12.88 -21.83 10.98
CA THR A 112 11.55 -22.40 11.16
C THR A 112 11.61 -23.45 12.25
N LYS A 113 10.66 -23.41 13.19
CA LYS A 113 10.50 -24.41 14.25
C LYS A 113 9.09 -24.94 14.22
N GLU A 114 8.94 -26.23 14.48
CA GLU A 114 7.62 -26.84 14.73
C GLU A 114 7.15 -26.47 16.13
N THR A 115 5.93 -25.95 16.22
CA THR A 115 5.25 -25.57 17.46
C THR A 115 3.95 -26.36 17.61
N SER A 116 3.27 -26.24 18.74
CA SER A 116 1.91 -26.79 18.92
C SER A 116 0.89 -26.18 17.95
N LEU A 117 1.21 -25.03 17.33
CA LEU A 117 0.38 -24.31 16.38
C LEU A 117 0.84 -24.51 14.93
N GLY A 118 1.75 -25.46 14.68
CA GLY A 118 2.39 -25.70 13.38
C GLY A 118 3.73 -24.97 13.24
N ARG A 119 4.22 -24.89 12.00
CA ARG A 119 5.50 -24.23 11.70
C ARG A 119 5.44 -22.75 12.02
N PHE A 120 6.51 -22.25 12.64
CA PHE A 120 6.66 -20.82 12.93
C PHE A 120 8.06 -20.34 12.54
N ALA A 121 8.10 -19.24 11.78
CA ALA A 121 9.32 -18.63 11.27
C ALA A 121 9.67 -17.45 12.18
N PHE A 122 10.91 -17.43 12.63
CA PHE A 122 11.43 -16.40 13.52
C PHE A 122 12.87 -16.10 13.16
N ALA A 123 13.32 -14.89 13.44
CA ALA A 123 14.73 -14.54 13.32
C ALA A 123 15.52 -15.08 14.52
N ILE A 124 16.73 -15.56 14.28
CA ILE A 124 17.61 -16.10 15.33
C ILE A 124 17.88 -15.05 16.41
N ASN A 125 18.14 -13.82 15.98
CA ASN A 125 18.38 -12.66 16.84
C ASN A 125 18.11 -11.39 16.03
N VAL A 126 17.48 -10.38 16.65
CA VAL A 126 17.31 -9.05 16.06
C VAL A 126 18.63 -8.44 15.56
N ASN A 127 19.75 -8.70 16.24
CA ASN A 127 21.08 -8.17 15.89
C ASN A 127 21.66 -8.75 14.59
N ARG A 128 21.07 -9.84 14.05
CA ARG A 128 21.46 -10.42 12.76
C ARG A 128 20.66 -9.83 11.60
N LEU A 129 19.61 -9.05 11.88
CA LEU A 129 18.88 -8.32 10.87
C LEU A 129 19.74 -7.17 10.34
N ASN A 130 19.47 -6.75 9.10
CA ASN A 130 20.13 -5.60 8.50
C ASN A 130 19.98 -4.37 9.42
N THR A 131 21.09 -3.74 9.78
CA THR A 131 21.13 -2.60 10.71
C THR A 131 20.43 -1.35 10.16
N ALA A 132 20.12 -1.31 8.86
CA ALA A 132 19.27 -0.30 8.26
C ALA A 132 17.77 -0.47 8.57
N LEU A 133 17.35 -1.61 9.13
CA LEU A 133 15.95 -1.86 9.49
C LEU A 133 15.60 -1.17 10.81
N ASN A 134 14.45 -0.50 10.82
CA ASN A 134 13.89 0.07 12.04
C ASN A 134 12.87 -0.91 12.63
N LEU A 135 13.16 -1.40 13.84
CA LEU A 135 12.36 -2.39 14.54
C LEU A 135 11.53 -1.72 15.63
N LEU A 136 10.21 -1.80 15.51
CA LEU A 136 9.28 -1.26 16.49
C LEU A 136 8.73 -2.41 17.35
N PRO A 137 9.09 -2.49 18.65
CA PRO A 137 8.59 -3.54 19.53
C PRO A 137 7.07 -3.45 19.65
N VAL A 138 6.40 -4.60 19.61
CA VAL A 138 4.95 -4.73 19.84
C VAL A 138 4.75 -5.40 21.20
N PRO A 139 4.61 -4.62 22.30
CA PRO A 139 4.66 -5.18 23.66
C PRO A 139 3.55 -6.21 23.93
N ASP A 140 2.36 -5.97 23.39
CA ASP A 140 1.18 -6.83 23.59
C ASP A 140 1.15 -8.04 22.63
N GLY A 141 2.17 -8.18 21.78
CA GLY A 141 2.25 -9.26 20.79
C GLY A 141 1.23 -9.21 19.64
N ASP A 142 0.35 -8.20 19.61
CA ASP A 142 -0.73 -8.08 18.64
C ASP A 142 -0.36 -7.14 17.49
N VAL A 143 0.17 -7.72 16.41
CA VAL A 143 0.65 -6.97 15.23
C VAL A 143 -0.47 -6.22 14.53
N ASP A 144 -1.66 -6.81 14.41
CA ASP A 144 -2.80 -6.17 13.75
C ASP A 144 -3.27 -4.94 14.54
N ALA A 145 -3.36 -5.04 15.88
CA ALA A 145 -3.69 -3.90 16.74
C ALA A 145 -2.60 -2.82 16.74
N ALA A 146 -1.33 -3.19 16.55
CA ALA A 146 -0.22 -2.25 16.40
C ALA A 146 -0.22 -1.53 15.05
N PHE A 147 -0.67 -2.19 13.99
CA PHE A 147 -0.56 -1.68 12.62
C PHE A 147 -1.32 -0.37 12.38
N GLY A 148 -2.47 -0.18 13.04
CA GLY A 148 -3.22 1.08 12.96
C GLY A 148 -2.42 2.28 13.48
N ARG A 149 -1.72 2.11 14.61
CA ARG A 149 -0.86 3.14 15.22
C ARG A 149 0.41 3.36 14.41
N PHE A 150 0.98 2.29 13.86
CA PHE A 150 2.09 2.38 12.91
C PHE A 150 1.72 3.25 11.71
N GLY A 151 0.61 2.93 11.03
CA GLY A 151 0.18 3.64 9.83
C GLY A 151 -0.14 5.10 10.09
N LEU A 152 -0.80 5.41 11.21
CA LEU A 152 -1.06 6.79 11.64
C LEU A 152 0.24 7.61 11.76
N ASN A 153 1.22 7.11 12.52
CA ASN A 153 2.48 7.82 12.72
C ASN A 153 3.30 7.95 11.43
N VAL A 154 3.30 6.92 10.58
CA VAL A 154 3.93 6.98 9.24
C VAL A 154 3.30 8.08 8.41
N ASN A 155 1.97 8.12 8.34
CA ASN A 155 1.26 9.09 7.52
C ASN A 155 1.51 10.52 8.03
N LEU A 156 1.39 10.76 9.34
CA LEU A 156 1.71 12.06 9.95
C LEU A 156 3.14 12.50 9.65
N ARG A 157 4.12 11.59 9.69
CA ARG A 157 5.49 11.89 9.26
C ARG A 157 5.57 12.29 7.79
N ARG A 158 4.91 11.54 6.91
CA ARG A 158 4.97 11.76 5.46
C ARG A 158 4.19 13.00 5.01
N PHE A 159 3.23 13.44 5.81
CA PHE A 159 2.56 14.72 5.71
C PHE A 159 3.33 15.87 6.39
N GLY A 160 4.54 15.63 6.92
CA GLY A 160 5.41 16.66 7.49
C GLY A 160 5.04 17.10 8.91
N CYS A 161 4.14 16.40 9.59
CA CYS A 161 3.60 16.80 10.90
C CYS A 161 4.39 16.23 12.07
N SER A 162 5.08 15.09 11.90
CA SER A 162 6.04 14.59 12.88
C SER A 162 7.45 14.89 12.40
N GLY A 163 8.23 15.69 13.14
CA GLY A 163 9.60 16.06 12.78
C GLY A 163 10.57 14.86 12.64
N ARG A 164 11.87 15.08 12.84
CA ARG A 164 12.90 14.04 12.61
C ARG A 164 12.98 12.94 13.70
N GLY A 165 11.97 12.82 14.56
CA GLY A 165 11.93 11.84 15.64
C GLY A 165 11.83 10.41 15.11
N ALA A 166 12.38 9.46 15.87
CA ALA A 166 12.24 8.03 15.60
C ALA A 166 10.76 7.60 15.57
N LEU A 167 10.42 6.61 14.73
CA LEU A 167 9.04 6.15 14.61
C LEU A 167 8.65 5.39 15.87
N SER A 168 7.42 5.56 16.34
CA SER A 168 6.92 4.83 17.50
C SER A 168 5.53 4.26 17.23
N LEU A 169 5.12 3.27 18.02
CA LEU A 169 3.76 2.71 18.02
C LEU A 169 2.85 3.39 19.06
N LYS A 170 3.30 4.49 19.68
CA LYS A 170 2.47 5.27 20.60
C LYS A 170 1.48 6.12 19.80
N MET A 171 0.41 6.57 20.46
CA MET A 171 -0.43 7.61 19.89
C MET A 171 0.39 8.89 19.67
N PRO A 172 0.11 9.66 18.59
CA PRO A 172 0.71 10.97 18.42
C PRO A 172 0.35 11.88 19.61
N SER A 173 1.22 12.83 19.92
CA SER A 173 0.92 13.87 20.90
C SER A 173 -0.05 14.89 20.31
N GLU A 174 -0.81 15.58 21.15
CA GLU A 174 -1.68 16.71 20.79
C GLU A 174 -0.96 17.72 19.88
N ALA A 175 0.30 18.08 20.17
CA ALA A 175 1.07 18.98 19.32
C ALA A 175 1.31 18.50 17.86
N ILE A 176 1.33 17.18 17.62
CA ILE A 176 1.44 16.61 16.26
C ILE A 176 0.06 16.62 15.60
N GLU A 177 -0.98 16.32 16.37
CA GLU A 177 -2.37 16.37 15.93
C GLU A 177 -2.77 17.79 15.51
N ASP A 178 -2.55 18.79 16.37
CA ASP A 178 -2.78 20.22 16.11
C ASP A 178 -2.02 20.70 14.87
N SER A 179 -0.77 20.24 14.71
CA SER A 179 0.05 20.57 13.54
C SER A 179 -0.59 20.05 12.25
N PHE A 180 -1.10 18.81 12.26
CA PHE A 180 -1.80 18.24 11.11
C PHE A 180 -3.12 18.95 10.82
N GLU A 181 -3.93 19.22 11.84
CA GLU A 181 -5.20 19.92 11.71
C GLU A 181 -5.02 21.33 11.14
N TYR A 182 -4.04 22.08 11.67
CA TYR A 182 -3.68 23.41 11.18
C TYR A 182 -3.18 23.36 9.73
N LEU A 183 -2.27 22.44 9.42
CA LEU A 183 -1.57 22.38 8.14
C LEU A 183 -2.48 21.92 6.99
N TYR A 184 -3.46 21.06 7.27
CA TYR A 184 -4.41 20.53 6.28
C TYR A 184 -5.84 21.06 6.42
N HIS A 185 -6.07 22.02 7.32
CA HIS A 185 -7.37 22.63 7.57
C HIS A 185 -8.48 21.60 7.83
N VAL A 186 -8.19 20.65 8.73
CA VAL A 186 -9.17 19.64 9.16
C VAL A 186 -10.25 20.31 10.01
N ALA A 187 -11.51 19.95 9.81
CA ALA A 187 -12.62 20.48 10.60
C ALA A 187 -12.65 19.85 11.99
N ASP A 188 -12.90 20.65 13.03
CA ASP A 188 -12.95 20.23 14.45
C ASP A 188 -13.88 19.04 14.74
N SER A 189 -14.89 18.81 13.89
CA SER A 189 -15.82 17.69 14.02
C SER A 189 -15.25 16.33 13.56
N ILE A 190 -14.06 16.31 12.96
CA ILE A 190 -13.45 15.14 12.35
C ILE A 190 -12.24 14.71 13.18
N SER A 191 -12.23 13.46 13.66
CA SER A 191 -11.06 12.95 14.38
C SER A 191 -9.81 12.94 13.49
N VAL A 192 -8.65 13.34 14.04
CA VAL A 192 -7.36 13.31 13.35
C VAL A 192 -7.04 11.92 12.80
N TYR A 193 -7.34 10.86 13.56
CA TYR A 193 -7.16 9.49 13.08
C TYR A 193 -7.85 9.28 11.72
N TYR A 194 -9.15 9.56 11.64
CA TYR A 194 -9.90 9.42 10.39
C TYR A 194 -9.34 10.34 9.29
N ALA A 195 -9.10 11.62 9.61
CA ALA A 195 -8.63 12.61 8.63
C ALA A 195 -7.29 12.22 7.99
N VAL A 196 -6.34 11.71 8.77
CA VAL A 196 -5.03 11.27 8.27
C VAL A 196 -5.15 10.08 7.31
N TRP A 197 -5.96 9.08 7.67
CA TRP A 197 -6.18 7.91 6.82
C TRP A 197 -6.93 8.27 5.55
N GLU A 198 -7.98 9.10 5.66
CA GLU A 198 -8.80 9.49 4.52
C GLU A 198 -8.03 10.40 3.55
N LEU A 199 -7.26 11.37 4.07
CA LEU A 199 -6.36 12.15 3.23
C LEU A 199 -5.36 11.26 2.48
N GLY A 200 -4.86 10.22 3.14
CA GLY A 200 -4.01 9.22 2.50
C GLY A 200 -4.70 8.48 1.34
N ARG A 201 -5.97 8.12 1.50
CA ARG A 201 -6.77 7.50 0.44
C ARG A 201 -7.03 8.46 -0.71
N LEU A 202 -7.37 9.71 -0.43
CA LEU A 202 -7.57 10.74 -1.46
C LEU A 202 -6.30 10.99 -2.28
N VAL A 203 -5.14 11.02 -1.63
CA VAL A 203 -3.83 11.10 -2.31
C VAL A 203 -3.60 9.88 -3.21
N GLN A 204 -3.77 8.67 -2.68
CA GLN A 204 -3.56 7.44 -3.46
C GLN A 204 -4.54 7.29 -4.61
N MET A 205 -5.81 7.64 -4.40
CA MET A 205 -6.84 7.64 -5.43
C MET A 205 -6.48 8.63 -6.54
N SER A 206 -6.01 9.83 -6.18
CA SER A 206 -5.52 10.81 -7.17
C SER A 206 -4.40 10.25 -8.03
N LEU A 207 -3.40 9.60 -7.40
CA LEU A 207 -2.29 8.98 -8.11
C LEU A 207 -2.75 7.84 -9.03
N TYR A 208 -3.73 7.04 -8.59
CA TYR A 208 -4.33 5.99 -9.40
C TYR A 208 -5.08 6.54 -10.62
N LEU A 209 -5.91 7.57 -10.42
CA LEU A 209 -6.68 8.23 -11.49
C LEU A 209 -5.76 8.86 -12.54
N LEU A 210 -4.61 9.40 -12.11
CA LEU A 210 -3.54 9.93 -12.98
C LEU A 210 -2.70 8.84 -13.68
N GLY A 211 -2.90 7.56 -13.33
CA GLY A 211 -2.15 6.44 -13.91
C GLY A 211 -0.74 6.26 -13.34
N LEU A 212 -0.45 6.82 -12.16
CA LEU A 212 0.86 6.73 -11.50
C LEU A 212 0.98 5.54 -10.55
N THR A 213 -0.15 4.99 -10.10
CA THR A 213 -0.22 3.83 -9.19
C THR A 213 -1.36 2.88 -9.57
N SER A 214 -1.51 1.78 -8.82
CA SER A 214 -2.59 0.82 -8.96
C SER A 214 -3.66 1.00 -7.88
N ILE A 215 -4.91 0.61 -8.20
CA ILE A 215 -6.05 0.63 -7.27
C ILE A 215 -5.77 -0.21 -6.02
N TYR A 216 -4.96 -1.26 -6.13
CA TYR A 216 -4.55 -2.12 -5.01
C TYR A 216 -3.71 -1.40 -3.94
N TYR A 217 -3.24 -0.19 -4.24
CA TYR A 217 -2.50 0.63 -3.27
C TYR A 217 -3.37 1.70 -2.61
N VAL A 218 -4.68 1.73 -2.84
CA VAL A 218 -5.61 2.72 -2.25
C VAL A 218 -6.19 2.17 -0.93
N ASP A 219 -5.40 2.24 0.14
CA ASP A 219 -5.79 1.79 1.49
C ASP A 219 -5.61 2.86 2.57
N GLY A 220 -4.98 3.99 2.22
CA GLY A 220 -4.68 5.13 3.08
C GLY A 220 -3.28 5.11 3.69
N LEU A 221 -2.54 4.00 3.64
CA LEU A 221 -1.15 3.96 4.14
C LEU A 221 -0.19 4.54 3.11
N ILE A 222 0.43 5.68 3.39
CA ILE A 222 1.42 6.28 2.49
C ILE A 222 2.70 5.42 2.50
N CYS A 223 2.74 4.42 1.62
CA CYS A 223 3.86 3.50 1.43
C CYS A 223 4.93 4.07 0.48
N ASP A 224 6.05 3.36 0.30
CA ASP A 224 7.15 3.84 -0.54
C ASP A 224 6.74 4.03 -2.01
N THR A 225 5.86 3.18 -2.52
CA THR A 225 5.26 3.34 -3.86
C THR A 225 4.42 4.62 -3.95
N THR A 226 3.64 4.94 -2.93
CA THR A 226 2.85 6.20 -2.88
C THR A 226 3.78 7.42 -2.91
N LEU A 227 4.86 7.37 -2.14
CA LEU A 227 5.84 8.46 -2.05
C LEU A 227 6.59 8.65 -3.37
N ALA A 228 7.00 7.56 -4.02
CA ALA A 228 7.64 7.60 -5.33
C ALA A 228 6.70 8.19 -6.40
N ALA A 229 5.44 7.79 -6.42
CA ALA A 229 4.44 8.33 -7.35
C ALA A 229 4.14 9.82 -7.09
N ALA A 230 4.10 10.26 -5.83
CA ALA A 230 3.95 11.68 -5.49
C ALA A 230 5.15 12.54 -5.95
N ARG A 231 6.37 12.00 -5.85
CA ARG A 231 7.58 12.65 -6.42
C ARG A 231 7.51 12.70 -7.95
N GLN A 232 7.11 11.61 -8.60
CA GLN A 232 6.93 11.58 -10.05
C GLN A 232 5.92 12.63 -10.51
N PHE A 233 4.77 12.72 -9.84
CA PHE A 233 3.79 13.78 -10.07
C PHE A 233 4.42 15.16 -9.95
N SER A 234 5.18 15.40 -8.88
CA SER A 234 5.84 16.69 -8.65
C SER A 234 6.78 17.08 -9.78
N VAL A 235 7.59 16.14 -10.27
CA VAL A 235 8.47 16.34 -11.43
C VAL A 235 7.66 16.63 -12.71
N GLU A 236 6.62 15.85 -12.99
CA GLU A 236 5.82 15.98 -14.22
C GLU A 236 5.10 17.35 -14.35
N TYR A 237 4.73 17.94 -13.22
CA TYR A 237 4.00 19.21 -13.13
C TYR A 237 4.87 20.41 -12.76
N GLY A 238 6.20 20.28 -12.85
CA GLY A 238 7.15 21.37 -12.58
C GLY A 238 7.02 21.92 -11.16
N ILE A 239 6.65 21.06 -10.22
CA ILE A 239 6.59 21.40 -8.80
C ILE A 239 8.02 21.30 -8.29
N HIS A 240 8.74 22.40 -8.30
CA HIS A 240 10.00 22.46 -7.57
C HIS A 240 9.65 22.41 -6.08
N GLU A 241 10.10 21.36 -5.41
CA GLU A 241 10.22 21.36 -3.95
C GLU A 241 11.02 22.63 -3.63
N ARG A 242 10.37 23.64 -3.01
CA ARG A 242 11.15 24.75 -2.44
C ARG A 242 12.11 24.10 -1.45
N GLU A 243 13.32 24.64 -1.35
CA GLU A 243 14.42 24.10 -0.52
C GLU A 243 14.06 23.91 0.98
N SER A 244 12.85 24.29 1.38
CA SER A 244 12.28 24.24 2.72
C SER A 244 11.80 22.84 3.15
N GLY A 245 12.55 21.75 2.94
CA GLY A 245 12.37 20.47 3.68
C GLY A 245 10.98 19.80 3.70
N ASP A 246 10.01 20.33 2.96
CA ASP A 246 8.61 19.97 2.93
C ASP A 246 8.47 18.79 1.99
N GLY A 247 8.47 17.56 2.54
CA GLY A 247 8.48 16.32 1.77
C GLY A 247 7.43 16.24 0.65
N PRO A 248 7.44 15.18 -0.17
CA PRO A 248 6.69 15.11 -1.44
C PRO A 248 5.15 15.07 -1.30
N LEU A 249 4.63 15.16 -0.09
CA LEU A 249 3.21 15.27 0.22
C LEU A 249 2.90 16.47 1.12
N ASN A 250 3.68 17.55 1.02
CA ASN A 250 3.34 18.82 1.64
C ASN A 250 1.96 19.34 1.15
N PRO A 251 1.33 20.26 1.89
CA PRO A 251 -0.03 20.72 1.58
C PRO A 251 -0.22 21.27 0.18
N SER A 252 0.79 21.95 -0.38
CA SER A 252 0.73 22.51 -1.73
C SER A 252 0.67 21.40 -2.80
N ILE A 253 1.47 20.35 -2.63
CA ILE A 253 1.44 19.19 -3.55
C ILE A 253 0.11 18.44 -3.41
N VAL A 254 -0.35 18.20 -2.17
CA VAL A 254 -1.61 17.51 -1.91
C VAL A 254 -2.79 18.30 -2.49
N ALA A 255 -2.89 19.60 -2.23
CA ALA A 255 -3.93 20.46 -2.79
C ALA A 255 -3.92 20.43 -4.33
N ARG A 256 -2.74 20.41 -4.96
CA ARG A 256 -2.62 20.31 -6.41
C ARG A 256 -3.03 18.95 -6.96
N LEU A 257 -2.69 17.85 -6.30
CA LEU A 257 -3.17 16.51 -6.65
C LEU A 257 -4.70 16.47 -6.69
N LEU A 258 -5.34 16.87 -5.58
CA LEU A 258 -6.80 16.85 -5.46
C LEU A 258 -7.46 17.80 -6.47
N SER A 259 -6.94 19.03 -6.61
CA SER A 259 -7.45 20.02 -7.56
C SER A 259 -7.35 19.54 -9.00
N LYS A 260 -6.32 18.75 -9.35
CA LYS A 260 -6.15 18.21 -10.70
C LYS A 260 -7.29 17.25 -11.05
N ILE A 261 -7.65 16.36 -10.13
CA ILE A 261 -8.75 15.40 -10.32
C ILE A 261 -10.08 16.14 -10.44
N VAL A 262 -10.38 17.04 -9.50
CA VAL A 262 -11.63 17.82 -9.50
C VAL A 262 -11.74 18.68 -10.76
N SER A 263 -10.65 19.33 -11.18
CA SER A 263 -10.63 20.13 -12.41
C SER A 263 -10.86 19.27 -13.64
N ALA A 264 -10.22 18.09 -13.74
CA ALA A 264 -10.42 17.19 -14.87
C ALA A 264 -11.88 16.69 -14.95
N ARG A 265 -12.44 16.25 -13.82
CA ARG A 265 -13.86 15.87 -13.72
C ARG A 265 -14.78 17.00 -14.17
N ASN A 266 -14.57 18.22 -13.68
CA ASN A 266 -15.41 19.36 -14.03
C ASN A 266 -15.29 19.75 -15.50
N LYS A 267 -14.08 19.70 -16.09
CA LYS A 267 -13.87 19.95 -17.52
C LYS A 267 -14.58 18.91 -18.39
N LEU A 268 -14.46 17.63 -18.05
CA LEU A 268 -15.16 16.56 -18.76
C LEU A 268 -16.69 16.72 -18.67
N TYR A 269 -17.21 17.00 -17.47
CA TYR A 269 -18.63 17.28 -17.27
C TYR A 269 -19.10 18.46 -18.14
N LEU A 270 -18.36 19.57 -18.10
CA LEU A 270 -18.68 20.75 -18.89
C LEU A 270 -18.60 20.45 -20.38
N LEU A 271 -17.67 19.61 -20.83
CA LEU A 271 -17.58 19.16 -22.23
C LEU A 271 -18.69 18.18 -22.65
N GLY A 272 -19.55 17.73 -21.73
CA GLY A 272 -20.72 16.89 -22.00
C GLY A 272 -20.53 15.40 -21.69
N TYR A 273 -19.43 15.02 -21.05
CA TYR A 273 -19.17 13.63 -20.65
C TYR A 273 -19.81 13.30 -19.29
N GLN A 274 -20.23 12.04 -19.13
CA GLN A 274 -20.73 11.52 -17.86
C GLN A 274 -19.56 11.07 -16.99
N VAL A 275 -19.41 11.64 -15.79
CA VAL A 275 -18.21 11.47 -14.94
C VAL A 275 -18.50 11.30 -13.44
N GLY A 276 -19.74 10.97 -13.06
CA GLY A 276 -20.15 10.87 -11.65
C GLY A 276 -20.16 12.23 -10.94
N LYS A 277 -20.63 12.30 -9.69
CA LYS A 277 -20.66 13.54 -8.89
C LYS A 277 -19.33 13.83 -8.22
N ASP A 278 -18.85 12.87 -7.44
CA ASP A 278 -17.56 12.93 -6.74
C ASP A 278 -16.59 11.93 -7.38
N PRO A 279 -15.44 12.39 -7.88
CA PRO A 279 -14.46 11.52 -8.54
C PRO A 279 -13.70 10.59 -7.58
N PHE A 280 -13.74 10.84 -6.27
CA PHE A 280 -13.11 10.01 -5.25
C PHE A 280 -14.05 8.92 -4.73
N ASP A 281 -15.35 9.21 -4.62
CA ASP A 281 -16.37 8.23 -4.25
C ASP A 281 -16.75 7.30 -5.42
N ASP A 282 -16.81 7.83 -6.65
CA ASP A 282 -17.12 7.07 -7.87
C ASP A 282 -16.00 7.23 -8.92
N PRO A 283 -14.81 6.66 -8.66
CA PRO A 283 -13.68 6.74 -9.59
C PRO A 283 -13.98 6.01 -10.91
N ALA A 284 -14.85 4.99 -10.89
CA ALA A 284 -15.20 4.23 -12.08
C ALA A 284 -15.95 5.10 -13.10
N ALA A 285 -16.93 5.89 -12.67
CA ALA A 285 -17.65 6.81 -13.56
C ALA A 285 -16.72 7.87 -14.17
N LEU A 286 -15.79 8.42 -13.39
CA LEU A 286 -14.79 9.35 -13.93
C LEU A 286 -13.94 8.68 -15.01
N LEU A 287 -13.40 7.48 -14.76
CA LEU A 287 -12.54 6.77 -15.73
C LEU A 287 -13.28 6.36 -17.01
N GLN A 288 -14.58 6.06 -16.90
CA GLN A 288 -15.44 5.84 -18.07
C GLN A 288 -15.57 7.11 -18.91
N GLY A 289 -15.82 8.26 -18.29
CA GLY A 289 -15.86 9.55 -18.98
C GLY A 289 -14.51 9.93 -19.62
N VAL A 290 -13.40 9.61 -18.95
CA VAL A 290 -12.04 9.76 -19.52
C VAL A 290 -11.88 8.91 -20.77
N SER A 291 -12.28 7.64 -20.70
CA SER A 291 -12.20 6.72 -21.85
C SER A 291 -13.07 7.20 -23.01
N ALA A 292 -14.26 7.75 -22.74
CA ALA A 292 -15.13 8.33 -23.75
C ALA A 292 -14.52 9.58 -24.40
N PHE A 293 -13.88 10.44 -23.60
CA PHE A 293 -13.14 11.60 -24.11
C PHE A 293 -11.98 11.19 -25.01
N GLN A 294 -11.16 10.24 -24.56
CA GLN A 294 -10.02 9.74 -25.34
C GLN A 294 -10.43 9.18 -26.70
N LYS A 295 -11.56 8.45 -26.76
CA LYS A 295 -12.16 7.95 -28.01
C LYS A 295 -12.61 9.10 -28.92
N ALA A 296 -13.25 10.12 -28.36
CA ALA A 296 -13.76 11.25 -29.13
C ALA A 296 -12.65 12.15 -29.69
N THR A 297 -11.45 12.13 -29.09
CA THR A 297 -10.29 12.91 -29.53
C THR A 297 -9.24 12.08 -30.28
N ASP A 298 -9.58 10.85 -30.70
CA ASP A 298 -8.68 9.91 -31.40
C ASP A 298 -7.30 9.76 -30.72
N SER A 299 -7.30 9.73 -29.38
CA SER A 299 -6.08 9.59 -28.58
C SER A 299 -5.92 8.17 -28.01
N THR A 300 -4.73 7.84 -27.51
CA THR A 300 -4.47 6.54 -26.86
C THR A 300 -5.46 6.26 -25.73
N LEU A 301 -6.12 5.11 -25.80
CA LEU A 301 -7.15 4.70 -24.84
C LEU A 301 -6.53 4.11 -23.56
N THR A 302 -5.88 4.94 -22.76
CA THR A 302 -5.30 4.52 -21.47
C THR A 302 -6.37 4.37 -20.38
N GLY A 303 -7.51 5.05 -20.54
CA GLY A 303 -8.56 5.16 -19.53
C GLY A 303 -8.10 5.94 -18.29
N ARG A 304 -6.97 6.65 -18.34
CA ARG A 304 -6.38 7.39 -17.20
C ARG A 304 -6.26 8.87 -17.53
N LEU A 305 -6.19 9.69 -16.49
CA LEU A 305 -5.85 11.12 -16.57
C LEU A 305 -4.33 11.30 -16.74
N ASP A 306 -3.71 10.57 -17.65
CA ASP A 306 -2.29 10.72 -17.96
C ASP A 306 -1.99 12.12 -18.51
N ARG A 307 -0.70 12.44 -18.62
CA ARG A 307 -0.22 13.75 -19.05
C ARG A 307 -0.78 14.18 -20.42
N SER A 308 -0.85 13.26 -21.37
CA SER A 308 -1.42 13.51 -22.71
C SER A 308 -2.90 13.85 -22.62
N THR A 309 -3.66 13.06 -21.87
CA THR A 309 -5.10 13.22 -21.69
C THR A 309 -5.42 14.54 -21.01
N CYS A 310 -4.69 14.90 -19.95
CA CYS A 310 -4.84 16.18 -19.28
C CYS A 310 -4.60 17.36 -20.23
N ARG A 311 -3.55 17.30 -21.08
CA ARG A 311 -3.26 18.36 -22.05
C ARG A 311 -4.34 18.50 -23.11
N LEU A 312 -4.83 17.39 -23.65
CA LEU A 312 -5.94 17.40 -24.61
C LEU A 312 -7.20 17.97 -24.00
N LEU A 313 -7.50 17.60 -22.75
CA LEU A 313 -8.65 18.09 -22.01
C LEU A 313 -8.57 19.61 -21.77
N ASP A 314 -7.40 20.12 -21.36
CA ASP A 314 -7.16 21.54 -21.19
C ASP A 314 -7.38 22.32 -22.50
N ASN A 315 -6.86 21.80 -23.62
CA ASN A 315 -7.02 22.41 -24.95
C ASN A 315 -8.49 22.40 -25.41
N ALA A 316 -9.18 21.27 -25.28
CA ALA A 316 -10.58 21.15 -25.66
C ALA A 316 -11.47 22.10 -24.86
N PHE A 317 -11.21 22.22 -23.55
CA PHE A 317 -11.93 23.14 -22.68
C PHE A 317 -11.73 24.60 -23.07
N LEU A 318 -10.48 25.01 -23.36
CA LEU A 318 -10.17 26.37 -23.81
C LEU A 318 -10.83 26.69 -25.16
N GLN A 319 -10.81 25.75 -26.11
CA GLN A 319 -11.46 25.93 -27.41
C GLN A 319 -12.98 26.15 -27.26
N ARG A 320 -13.65 25.36 -26.43
CA ARG A 320 -15.08 25.56 -26.14
C ARG A 320 -15.36 26.93 -25.53
N GLY A 321 -14.55 27.36 -24.55
CA GLY A 321 -14.67 28.69 -23.96
C GLY A 321 -14.58 29.83 -24.99
N THR A 322 -13.65 29.71 -25.95
CA THR A 322 -13.53 30.70 -27.03
C THR A 322 -14.72 30.70 -28.00
N GLN A 323 -15.36 29.55 -28.23
CA GLN A 323 -16.56 29.46 -29.07
C GLN A 323 -17.77 30.10 -28.38
N THR A 324 -17.98 29.86 -27.09
CA THR A 324 -19.08 30.48 -26.33
C THR A 324 -18.93 32.02 -26.26
N LEU A 325 -17.71 32.53 -26.09
CA LEU A 325 -17.43 33.98 -26.09
C LEU A 325 -17.64 34.64 -27.46
N LYS A 326 -17.41 33.93 -28.56
CA LYS A 326 -17.70 34.42 -29.92
C LYS A 326 -19.21 34.52 -30.18
N VAL A 327 -20.01 33.63 -29.61
CA VAL A 327 -21.48 33.66 -29.76
C VAL A 327 -22.11 34.85 -29.02
N HIS A 328 -21.45 35.40 -27.99
CA HIS A 328 -21.90 36.62 -27.30
C HIS A 328 -21.49 37.94 -27.97
N ARG A 329 -20.70 37.92 -29.06
CA ARG A 329 -20.47 39.11 -29.90
C ARG A 329 -21.50 39.18 -31.02
N VAL A 330 -22.77 39.39 -30.68
CA VAL A 330 -23.80 39.78 -31.66
C VAL A 330 -24.01 41.30 -31.58
N ARG A 331 -23.52 41.94 -32.64
CA ARG A 331 -23.77 43.29 -33.20
C ARG A 331 -24.76 44.18 -32.43
N GLY A 332 -24.24 45.30 -31.91
CA GLY A 332 -24.98 46.56 -31.89
C GLY A 332 -24.99 47.21 -33.27
#